data_AF-C5L466-F1
#
_entry.id   AF-C5L466-F1
#
_cell.length_a   1.000
_cell.length_b   1.000
_cell.length_c   1.000
_cell.angle_alpha   90.00
_cell.angle_beta   90.00
_cell.angle_gamma   90.00
#
_symmetry.space_group_name_H-M   'P 1'
#
loop_
_entity.id
_entity.type
_entity.pdbx_description
1 polymer ?
#
loop_
_entity_poly.entity_id
_entity_poly.type
_entity_poly.pdbx_seq_one_letter_code
_entity_poly.pdbx_strand_id
1 'polypeptide(L)' 'ELSYSDPGLCLSYLAHSMLFVNNLYHNGSEEQKERLLPSVVSGELIGSMGMSEVGCGTDVMAMTTRATPDRDGW' A
#
# COMPACT_ATOMS: atom_id res chain seq x y z
N GLU A 1 3.29 -20.47 11.18
CA GLU A 1 2.25 -20.09 12.18
C GLU A 1 1.01 -19.44 11.56
N LEU A 2 1.03 -18.16 11.14
CA LEU A 2 -0.20 -17.48 10.68
C LEU A 2 -0.81 -18.11 9.42
N SER A 3 -0.04 -18.29 8.35
CA SER A 3 -0.52 -18.90 7.10
C SER A 3 -0.96 -20.36 7.23
N TYR A 4 -0.40 -21.06 8.22
CA TYR A 4 -0.79 -22.44 8.52
C TYR A 4 -2.19 -22.51 9.14
N SER A 5 -2.57 -21.49 9.93
CA SER A 5 -3.85 -21.44 10.62
C SER A 5 -4.93 -20.72 9.81
N ASP A 6 -4.59 -19.57 9.24
CA ASP A 6 -5.45 -18.75 8.39
C ASP A 6 -4.61 -18.04 7.30
N PRO A 7 -4.62 -18.56 6.06
CA PRO A 7 -3.88 -17.96 4.95
C PRO A 7 -4.48 -16.62 4.50
N GLY A 8 -5.78 -16.40 4.68
CA GLY A 8 -6.45 -15.15 4.28
C GLY A 8 -6.05 -13.99 5.19
N LEU A 9 -6.04 -14.23 6.50
CA LEU A 9 -5.53 -13.26 7.47
C LEU A 9 -4.05 -12.99 7.26
N CYS A 10 -3.25 -14.02 7.02
CA CYS A 10 -1.82 -13.87 6.75
C CYS A 10 -1.57 -12.96 5.54
N LEU A 11 -2.28 -13.19 4.43
CA LEU A 11 -2.12 -12.38 3.22
C LEU A 11 -2.60 -10.94 3.43
N SER A 12 -3.68 -10.74 4.19
CA SER A 12 -4.18 -9.41 4.52
C SER A 12 -3.17 -8.61 5.36
N TYR A 13 -2.58 -9.26 6.37
CA TYR A 13 -1.50 -8.67 7.16
C TYR A 13 -0.25 -8.37 6.32
N LEU A 14 0.11 -9.27 5.40
CA LEU A 14 1.23 -9.06 4.47
C LEU A 14 0.99 -7.84 3.57
N ALA A 15 -0.20 -7.73 2.97
CA ALA A 15 -0.56 -6.59 2.13
C ALA A 15 -0.47 -5.26 2.91
N HIS A 16 -0.97 -5.26 4.13
CA HIS A 16 -0.88 -4.09 5.00
C HIS A 16 0.58 -3.75 5.38
N SER A 17 1.27 -4.68 6.02
CA SER A 17 2.60 -4.44 6.62
C SER A 17 3.71 -4.28 5.57
N MET A 18 3.74 -5.15 4.56
CA MET A 18 4.84 -5.21 3.59
C MET A 18 4.56 -4.37 2.35
N LEU A 19 3.33 -4.36 1.83
CA LEU A 19 3.05 -3.60 0.61
C LEU A 19 2.78 -2.13 0.95
N PHE A 20 2.03 -1.82 1.99
CA PHE A 20 1.72 -0.44 2.34
C PHE A 20 2.71 0.17 3.35
N VAL A 21 2.78 -0.34 4.59
CA VAL A 21 3.53 0.32 5.69
C VAL A 21 5.02 0.39 5.36
N ASN A 22 5.61 -0.69 4.87
CA ASN A 22 7.02 -0.71 4.48
C ASN A 22 7.33 0.26 3.33
N ASN A 23 6.43 0.41 2.33
CA ASN A 23 6.63 1.38 1.26
C ASN A 23 6.53 2.83 1.77
N LEU A 24 5.58 3.12 2.65
CA LEU A 24 5.45 4.43 3.28
C LEU A 24 6.68 4.78 4.12
N TYR A 25 7.21 3.83 4.89
CA TYR A 25 8.41 4.05 5.71
C TYR A 25 9.65 4.39 4.87
N HIS A 26 9.87 3.69 3.75
CA HIS A 26 11.06 3.89 2.92
C HIS A 26 10.93 5.05 1.94
N ASN A 27 9.75 5.26 1.35
CA ASN A 27 9.56 6.17 0.22
C ASN A 27 8.71 7.41 0.57
N GLY A 28 8.07 7.44 1.74
CA GLY A 28 7.32 8.61 2.19
C GLY A 28 8.22 9.79 2.55
N SER A 29 7.68 11.00 2.48
CA SER A 29 8.25 12.19 3.13
C SER A 29 8.15 12.10 4.65
N GLU A 30 8.92 12.91 5.37
CA GLU A 30 8.86 12.96 6.83
C GLU A 30 7.46 13.39 7.31
N GLU A 31 6.83 14.41 6.70
CA GLU A 31 5.45 14.77 7.05
C GLU A 31 4.44 13.63 6.81
N GLN A 32 4.60 12.85 5.72
CA GLN A 32 3.72 11.70 5.48
C GLN A 32 3.93 10.62 6.53
N LYS A 33 5.18 10.35 6.93
CA LYS A 33 5.51 9.35 7.94
C LYS A 33 4.96 9.75 9.30
N GLU A 34 5.20 10.97 9.75
CA GLU A 34 4.71 11.49 11.02
C GLU A 34 3.18 11.45 11.10
N ARG A 35 2.50 11.82 10.00
CA ARG A 35 1.04 11.83 9.95
C ARG A 35 0.41 10.43 9.88
N LEU A 36 0.99 9.50 9.12
CA LEU A 36 0.33 8.25 8.76
C LEU A 36 0.86 7.03 9.52
N LEU A 37 2.17 6.92 9.76
CA LEU A 37 2.77 5.73 10.39
C LEU A 37 2.14 5.38 11.74
N PRO A 38 1.89 6.33 12.67
CA PRO A 38 1.32 5.98 13.96
C PRO A 38 -0.02 5.24 13.86
N SER A 39 -0.90 5.70 12.96
CA SER A 39 -2.26 5.14 12.80
C SER A 39 -2.28 3.79 12.08
N VAL A 40 -1.32 3.55 11.18
CA VAL A 40 -1.26 2.29 10.43
C VAL A 40 -0.48 1.22 11.19
N VAL A 41 0.53 1.61 11.99
CA VAL A 41 1.25 0.69 12.88
C VAL A 41 0.39 0.27 14.06
N SER A 42 -0.47 1.15 14.58
CA SER A 42 -1.44 0.79 15.63
C SER A 42 -2.55 -0.15 15.13
N GLY A 43 -2.74 -0.23 13.80
CA GLY A 43 -3.84 -0.97 13.18
C GLY A 43 -5.18 -0.23 13.18
N GLU A 44 -5.23 1.04 13.61
CA GLU A 44 -6.43 1.88 13.51
C GLU A 44 -6.82 2.10 12.05
N LEU A 45 -5.82 2.27 11.17
CA LEU A 45 -6.00 2.36 9.73
C LEU A 45 -5.33 1.18 9.03
N ILE A 46 -6.05 0.54 8.10
CA ILE A 46 -5.52 -0.53 7.25
C ILE A 46 -5.21 0.02 5.86
N GLY A 47 -3.94 0.06 5.50
CA GLY A 47 -3.49 0.39 4.14
C GLY A 47 -3.39 -0.80 3.18
N SER A 48 -3.32 -0.47 1.88
CA SER A 48 -3.21 -1.41 0.76
C SER A 48 -2.32 -0.85 -0.36
N MET A 49 -1.95 -1.70 -1.32
CA MET A 49 -1.24 -1.30 -2.54
C MET A 49 -2.13 -1.54 -3.76
N GLY A 50 -2.38 -0.49 -4.55
CA GLY A 50 -3.05 -0.58 -5.83
C GLY A 50 -2.03 -0.51 -6.97
N MET A 51 -1.71 -1.67 -7.56
CA MET A 51 -0.75 -1.76 -8.67
C MET A 51 -1.33 -2.52 -9.87
N SER A 52 -2.03 -3.65 -9.66
CA SER A 52 -2.58 -4.43 -10.78
C SER A 52 -3.81 -3.76 -11.41
N GLU A 53 -3.88 -3.83 -12.74
CA GLU A 53 -5.02 -3.37 -13.55
C GLU A 53 -5.56 -4.48 -14.45
N VAL A 54 -6.75 -4.28 -15.03
CA VAL A 54 -7.31 -5.19 -16.03
C VAL A 54 -6.37 -5.24 -17.24
N GLY A 55 -5.75 -6.39 -17.48
CA GLY A 55 -4.78 -6.57 -18.56
C GLY A 55 -3.32 -6.24 -18.19
N CYS A 56 -3.05 -5.74 -16.97
CA CYS A 56 -1.70 -5.40 -16.51
C CYS A 56 -1.44 -5.99 -15.11
N GLY A 57 -0.94 -7.24 -15.09
CA GLY A 57 -0.57 -7.98 -13.88
C GLY A 57 0.94 -8.24 -13.81
N THR A 58 1.45 -9.10 -14.69
CA THR A 58 2.89 -9.37 -14.81
C THR A 58 3.64 -8.20 -15.43
N ASP A 59 3.05 -7.56 -16.44
CA ASP A 59 3.59 -6.34 -17.05
C ASP A 59 2.99 -5.10 -16.38
N VAL A 60 3.48 -4.77 -15.20
CA VAL A 60 3.05 -3.59 -14.44
C VAL A 60 3.47 -2.27 -15.12
N MET A 61 4.44 -2.31 -16.02
CA MET A 61 4.89 -1.11 -16.74
C MET A 61 3.89 -0.67 -17.81
N ALA A 62 2.95 -1.54 -18.18
CA ALA A 62 1.85 -1.25 -19.09
C ALA A 62 0.62 -0.61 -18.43
N MET A 63 0.68 -0.28 -17.13
CA MET A 63 -0.41 0.39 -16.41
C MET A 63 -0.89 1.66 -17.12
N THR A 64 -2.20 1.87 -17.05
CA THR A 64 -2.92 2.96 -17.74
C THR A 64 -3.51 3.99 -16.79
N THR A 65 -3.60 3.70 -15.48
CA THR A 65 -4.01 4.69 -14.46
C THR A 65 -3.09 5.90 -14.52
N ARG A 66 -3.70 7.08 -14.66
CA ARG A 66 -2.98 8.34 -14.81
C ARG A 66 -3.47 9.36 -13.78
N ALA A 67 -2.52 9.96 -13.08
CA ALA A 67 -2.73 11.14 -12.28
C ALA A 67 -2.37 12.39 -13.13
N THR A 68 -3.26 13.39 -13.18
CA THR A 68 -3.11 14.56 -14.05
C THR A 68 -3.10 15.81 -13.17
N PRO A 69 -1.95 16.52 -13.09
CA PRO A 69 -1.82 17.68 -12.21
C PRO A 69 -2.99 18.66 -12.29
N ASP A 70 -3.49 19.06 -11.12
CA ASP A 70 -4.50 20.10 -10.93
C ASP A 70 -3.99 21.13 -9.91
N ARG A 71 -4.77 22.20 -9.67
CA ARG A 71 -4.38 23.37 -8.87
C ARG A 71 -3.80 23.02 -7.49
N ASP A 72 -4.35 22.01 -6.83
CA ASP A 72 -3.99 21.63 -5.46
C ASP A 72 -3.39 20.21 -5.37
N GLY A 73 -3.00 19.60 -6.49
CA GLY A 73 -2.50 18.22 -6.47
C GLY A 73 -2.35 17.54 -7.84
N TRP A 74 -2.65 16.25 -7.85
CA TRP A 74 -2.59 15.35 -9.01
C TRP A 74 -3.96 14.89 -9.47
#